data_AF-A0A7J6PBH8-F1
#
_entry.id   AF-A0A7J6PBH8-F1
#
_cell.length_a   1.000
_cell.length_b   1.000
_cell.length_c   1.000
_cell.angle_alpha   90.00
_cell.angle_beta   90.00
_cell.angle_gamma   90.00
#
_symmetry.space_group_name_H-M   'P 1'
#
loop_
_entity.id
_entity.type
_entity.pdbx_description
1 polymer ?
#
loop_
_entity_poly.entity_id
_entity_poly.type
_entity_poly.pdbx_seq_one_letter_code
_entity_poly.pdbx_strand_id
1 'polypeptide(L)'
;MDRSYLRSIESPEDASVTSIPAVSIDFFLSHSWSANGFWKQVALFLCCSTTSTYIIALIPSSLLAARLLYASFQNRTGLGWTVQPNPAWTANGFDLTVFTFGFVSFLLGLIIIPLFKHRNTIVFLDKCCIPQNDPIAKAYGISRLADYLRVSNKLLILWSPDYLERLWCVYELAVFLRFHKKEEVILVNLNHLELCMSLMIVQSFSIVTLLLIEPWKPDLVYIVCGIYVVIFYHML
;
A
#
# COMPACT_ATOMS: atom_id res chain seq x y z
N MET A 1 8.02 41.63 2.32
CA MET A 1 7.70 41.08 3.65
C MET A 1 9.01 40.93 4.40
N ASP A 2 9.16 41.67 5.49
CA ASP A 2 10.42 41.83 6.22
C ASP A 2 10.72 40.59 7.09
N ARG A 3 11.94 40.06 7.01
CA ARG A 3 12.40 38.88 7.78
C ARG A 3 12.41 39.14 9.29
N SER A 4 12.48 40.41 9.70
CA SER A 4 12.44 40.84 11.09
C SER A 4 11.07 40.56 11.75
N TYR A 5 9.97 40.70 11.00
CA TYR A 5 8.60 40.48 11.49
C TYR A 5 8.26 38.99 11.68
N LEU A 6 8.87 38.11 10.88
CA LEU A 6 8.71 36.66 11.03
C LEU A 6 9.44 36.13 12.26
N ARG A 7 10.52 36.79 12.68
CA ARG A 7 11.32 36.41 13.84
C ARG A 7 10.74 36.89 15.17
N SER A 8 9.86 37.90 15.15
CA SER A 8 9.16 38.40 16.35
C SER A 8 7.93 37.57 16.73
N ILE A 9 7.48 36.65 15.88
CA ILE A 9 6.38 35.70 16.17
C ILE A 9 6.94 34.34 16.66
N GLU A 10 8.23 34.09 16.48
CA GLU A 10 8.95 32.99 17.13
C GLU A 10 9.24 33.36 18.59
N SER A 11 8.20 33.48 19.40
CA SER A 11 8.35 33.34 20.85
C SER A 11 8.82 31.89 21.10
N PRO A 12 9.92 31.65 21.83
CA PRO A 12 10.39 30.30 22.14
C PRO A 12 9.39 29.48 22.98
N GLU A 13 8.34 30.11 23.49
CA GLU A 13 7.38 29.51 24.42
C GLU A 13 6.18 28.84 23.71
N ASP A 14 5.95 29.14 22.42
CA ASP A 14 4.81 28.61 21.65
C ASP A 14 5.14 27.42 20.73
N ALA A 15 6.41 27.01 20.68
CA ALA A 15 6.78 25.74 20.07
C ALA A 15 6.22 24.63 20.98
N SER A 16 5.06 24.09 20.60
CA SER A 16 4.48 22.91 21.25
C SER A 16 5.59 21.90 21.54
N VAL A 17 5.68 21.40 22.76
CA VAL A 17 6.81 20.60 23.30
C VAL A 17 7.15 19.35 22.45
N THR A 18 6.32 19.01 21.45
CA THR A 18 6.46 17.89 20.52
C THR A 18 6.77 18.27 19.06
N SER A 19 6.84 19.55 18.69
CA SER A 19 7.13 19.97 17.31
C SER A 19 8.62 19.89 16.99
N ILE A 20 8.99 19.16 15.94
CA ILE A 20 10.36 19.06 15.45
C ILE A 20 10.51 20.02 14.27
N PRO A 21 11.56 20.87 14.22
CA PRO A 21 11.83 21.69 13.05
C PRO A 21 12.15 20.78 11.85
N ALA A 22 11.24 20.72 10.88
CA ALA A 22 11.41 19.90 9.69
C ALA A 22 12.24 20.66 8.65
N VAL A 23 13.52 20.31 8.54
CA VAL A 23 14.41 20.79 7.44
C VAL A 23 13.95 20.23 6.09
N SER A 24 13.36 19.04 6.09
CA SER A 24 12.75 18.39 4.92
C SER A 24 11.64 17.44 5.37
N ILE A 25 10.56 17.35 4.58
CA ILE A 25 9.45 16.41 4.80
C ILE A 25 9.48 15.37 3.68
N ASP A 26 9.38 14.07 3.99
CA ASP A 26 9.43 13.04 2.95
C ASP A 26 8.17 13.04 2.10
N PHE A 27 7.01 13.12 2.76
CA PHE A 27 5.71 13.13 2.11
C PHE A 27 4.79 14.17 2.73
N PHE A 28 4.20 15.00 1.88
CA PHE A 28 3.00 15.75 2.22
C PHE A 28 1.79 14.89 1.89
N LEU A 29 0.95 14.58 2.88
CA LEU A 29 -0.24 13.77 2.68
C LEU A 29 -1.45 14.64 2.35
N SER A 30 -1.90 14.59 1.11
CA SER A 30 -3.13 15.27 0.66
C SER A 30 -4.26 14.26 0.48
N HIS A 31 -5.43 14.55 1.05
CA HIS A 31 -6.55 13.64 1.01
C HIS A 31 -7.90 14.34 1.23
N SER A 32 -8.93 13.75 0.68
CA SER A 32 -10.32 14.12 0.93
C SER A 32 -10.75 13.69 2.34
N TRP A 33 -11.26 14.60 3.17
CA TRP A 33 -11.69 14.29 4.54
C TRP A 33 -12.83 13.27 4.62
N SER A 34 -13.80 13.35 3.71
CA SER A 34 -14.95 12.42 3.59
C SER A 34 -14.55 10.99 3.21
N ALA A 35 -13.40 10.78 2.55
CA ALA A 35 -13.01 9.45 2.11
C ALA A 35 -12.81 8.49 3.29
N ASN A 36 -13.07 7.21 3.08
CA ASN A 36 -13.07 6.19 4.14
C ASN A 36 -11.71 6.13 4.86
N GLY A 37 -11.72 6.31 6.19
CA GLY A 37 -10.53 6.32 7.03
C GLY A 37 -9.74 5.01 7.01
N PHE A 38 -10.42 3.87 6.91
CA PHE A 38 -9.78 2.56 6.87
C PHE A 38 -8.90 2.41 5.63
N TRP A 39 -9.45 2.71 4.44
CA TRP A 39 -8.71 2.61 3.19
C TRP A 39 -7.56 3.61 3.08
N LYS A 40 -7.68 4.78 3.72
CA LYS A 40 -6.54 5.71 3.85
C LYS A 40 -5.38 5.09 4.63
N GLN A 41 -5.68 4.42 5.75
CA GLN A 41 -4.66 3.74 6.56
C GLN A 41 -4.01 2.60 5.78
N VAL A 42 -4.81 1.77 5.09
CA VAL A 42 -4.29 0.68 4.24
C VAL A 42 -3.43 1.23 3.09
N ALA A 43 -3.85 2.34 2.45
CA ALA A 43 -3.09 2.98 1.39
C ALA A 43 -1.74 3.51 1.89
N LEU A 44 -1.73 4.22 3.02
CA LEU A 44 -0.51 4.71 3.67
C LEU A 44 0.39 3.56 4.08
N PHE A 45 -0.22 2.51 4.63
CA PHE A 45 0.47 1.31 5.02
C PHE A 45 1.23 0.69 3.85
N LEU A 46 0.55 0.48 2.72
CA LEU A 46 1.15 -0.11 1.52
C LEU A 46 2.21 0.80 0.89
N CYS A 47 1.96 2.12 0.81
CA CYS A 47 2.89 3.07 0.21
C CYS A 47 4.16 3.28 1.04
N CYS A 48 4.03 3.26 2.36
CA CYS A 48 5.16 3.43 3.28
C CYS A 48 5.83 2.08 3.63
N SER A 49 5.16 0.95 3.41
CA SER A 49 5.76 -0.37 3.56
C SER A 49 6.88 -0.56 2.53
N THR A 50 8.07 -0.98 2.99
CA THR A 50 9.23 -1.11 2.10
C THR A 50 9.03 -2.25 1.09
N THR A 51 9.67 -2.16 -0.09
CA THR A 51 9.78 -3.24 -1.10
C THR A 51 10.17 -4.60 -0.50
N SER A 52 10.83 -4.60 0.66
CA SER A 52 11.14 -5.79 1.46
C SER A 52 9.90 -6.64 1.82
N THR A 53 8.71 -6.08 1.99
CA THR A 53 7.47 -6.83 2.29
C THR A 53 7.08 -7.76 1.16
N TYR A 54 7.14 -7.24 -0.07
CA TYR A 54 6.90 -8.04 -1.27
C TYR A 54 7.97 -9.12 -1.44
N ILE A 55 9.24 -8.78 -1.22
CA ILE A 55 10.36 -9.73 -1.35
C ILE A 55 10.25 -10.86 -0.32
N ILE A 56 9.91 -10.56 0.94
CA ILE A 56 9.73 -11.56 2.00
C ILE A 56 8.48 -12.41 1.75
N ALA A 57 7.46 -11.91 1.06
CA ALA A 57 6.31 -12.74 0.64
C ALA A 57 6.62 -13.60 -0.60
N LEU A 58 7.41 -13.08 -1.55
CA LEU A 58 7.74 -13.73 -2.83
C LEU A 58 8.83 -14.80 -2.71
N ILE A 59 9.87 -14.59 -1.89
CA ILE A 59 11.00 -15.53 -1.80
C ILE A 59 10.58 -16.88 -1.19
N PRO A 60 9.91 -16.95 -0.02
CA PRO A 60 9.52 -18.23 0.57
C PRO A 60 8.50 -18.98 -0.29
N SER A 61 7.55 -18.26 -0.91
CA SER A 61 6.55 -18.86 -1.80
C SER A 61 7.19 -19.41 -3.08
N SER A 62 8.14 -18.69 -3.68
CA SER A 62 8.89 -19.15 -4.86
C SER A 62 9.89 -20.27 -4.56
N LEU A 63 10.59 -20.24 -3.42
CA LEU A 63 11.48 -21.32 -2.99
C LEU A 63 10.71 -22.61 -2.67
N LEU A 64 9.53 -22.48 -2.05
CA LEU A 64 8.64 -23.60 -1.80
C LEU A 64 8.13 -24.18 -3.12
N ALA A 65 7.66 -23.33 -4.04
CA ALA A 65 7.26 -23.76 -5.39
C ALA A 65 8.39 -24.47 -6.14
N ALA A 66 9.62 -23.92 -6.12
CA ALA A 66 10.78 -24.50 -6.79
C ALA A 66 11.21 -25.86 -6.21
N ARG A 67 11.23 -26.00 -4.88
CA ARG A 67 11.55 -27.27 -4.19
C ARG A 67 10.54 -28.36 -4.55
N LEU A 68 9.27 -27.98 -4.65
CA LEU A 68 8.17 -28.87 -4.98
C LEU A 68 8.19 -29.26 -6.47
N LEU A 69 8.50 -28.34 -7.38
CA LEU A 69 8.74 -28.62 -8.80
C LEU A 69 9.95 -29.55 -9.01
N TYR A 70 11.02 -29.34 -8.25
CA TYR A 70 12.19 -30.21 -8.26
C TYR A 70 11.87 -31.64 -7.79
N ALA A 71 11.10 -31.79 -6.72
CA ALA A 71 10.60 -33.09 -6.26
C ALA A 71 9.70 -33.79 -7.31
N SER A 72 8.91 -33.00 -8.05
CA SER A 72 8.09 -33.47 -9.17
C SER A 72 8.94 -33.97 -10.35
N PHE A 73 10.13 -33.40 -10.54
CA PHE A 73 11.08 -33.81 -11.57
C PHE A 73 11.85 -35.09 -11.17
N GLN A 74 12.21 -35.24 -9.90
CA GLN A 74 12.91 -36.45 -9.42
C GLN A 74 12.05 -37.71 -9.44
N ASN A 75 10.73 -37.59 -9.25
CA ASN A 75 9.80 -38.72 -9.42
C ASN A 75 9.58 -39.15 -10.89
N ARG A 76 10.32 -38.58 -11.87
CA ARG A 76 10.26 -38.90 -13.30
C ARG A 76 11.36 -39.85 -13.81
N THR A 77 12.17 -40.48 -12.96
CA THR A 77 13.21 -41.45 -13.42
C THR A 77 12.65 -42.83 -13.82
N GLY A 78 11.38 -42.93 -14.20
CA GLY A 78 10.81 -44.08 -14.91
C GLY A 78 10.60 -43.73 -16.39
N LEU A 79 11.29 -44.46 -17.29
CA LEU A 79 11.27 -44.28 -18.74
C LEU A 79 9.85 -44.31 -19.34
N GLY A 80 9.24 -43.14 -19.57
CA GLY A 80 7.97 -43.05 -20.28
C GLY A 80 7.59 -41.60 -20.60
N TRP A 81 7.69 -41.21 -21.87
CA TRP A 81 7.38 -39.85 -22.38
C TRP A 81 5.88 -39.62 -22.62
N THR A 82 5.02 -40.09 -21.73
CA THR A 82 3.61 -39.70 -21.72
C THR A 82 3.40 -38.80 -20.52
N VAL A 83 3.27 -37.49 -20.75
CA VAL A 83 2.83 -36.53 -19.73
C VAL A 83 1.37 -36.82 -19.43
N GLN A 84 1.12 -37.86 -18.63
CA GLN A 84 -0.13 -37.94 -17.89
C GLN A 84 0.10 -37.17 -16.59
N PRO A 85 -0.62 -36.06 -16.33
CA PRO A 85 -0.59 -35.44 -15.01
C PRO A 85 -0.97 -36.53 -14.01
N ASN A 86 -0.03 -36.91 -13.14
CA ASN A 86 -0.30 -37.97 -12.17
C ASN A 86 -1.41 -37.45 -11.24
N PRO A 87 -2.59 -38.09 -11.22
CA PRO A 87 -3.77 -37.57 -10.51
C PRO A 87 -3.56 -37.48 -9.00
N ALA A 88 -2.54 -38.15 -8.45
CA ALA A 88 -2.14 -38.00 -7.06
C ALA A 88 -1.62 -36.59 -6.75
N TRP A 89 -1.00 -35.89 -7.70
CA TRP A 89 -0.37 -34.58 -7.44
C TRP A 89 -1.39 -33.45 -7.38
N THR A 90 -2.40 -33.56 -8.23
CA THR A 90 -3.62 -32.76 -8.20
C THR A 90 -4.50 -33.08 -6.97
N ALA A 91 -4.53 -34.34 -6.52
CA ALA A 91 -5.25 -34.76 -5.31
C ALA A 91 -4.53 -34.43 -3.99
N ASN A 92 -3.22 -34.16 -4.01
CA ASN A 92 -2.40 -33.94 -2.81
C ASN A 92 -2.21 -32.45 -2.43
N GLY A 93 -2.92 -31.51 -3.04
CA GLY A 93 -2.90 -30.09 -2.62
C GLY A 93 -1.60 -29.33 -2.96
N PHE A 94 -0.95 -29.68 -4.06
CA PHE A 94 0.30 -29.07 -4.51
C PHE A 94 0.16 -27.56 -4.82
N ASP A 95 -0.91 -27.16 -5.54
CA ASP A 95 -1.24 -25.75 -5.76
C ASP A 95 -1.79 -25.06 -4.50
N LEU A 96 -2.54 -25.81 -3.69
CA LEU A 96 -3.14 -25.35 -2.44
C LEU A 96 -2.09 -24.78 -1.50
N THR A 97 -0.95 -25.46 -1.34
CA THR A 97 0.06 -25.08 -0.36
C THR A 97 0.84 -23.83 -0.79
N VAL A 98 1.20 -23.71 -2.07
CA VAL A 98 1.99 -22.56 -2.55
C VAL A 98 1.19 -21.27 -2.53
N PHE A 99 -0.08 -21.29 -2.98
CA PHE A 99 -0.93 -20.10 -3.00
C PHE A 99 -1.36 -19.66 -1.60
N THR A 100 -1.77 -20.60 -0.73
CA THR A 100 -2.16 -20.25 0.65
C THR A 100 -0.98 -19.76 1.48
N PHE A 101 0.19 -20.40 1.40
CA PHE A 101 1.38 -19.89 2.08
C PHE A 101 1.86 -18.56 1.50
N GLY A 102 1.76 -18.33 0.20
CA GLY A 102 2.09 -17.04 -0.42
C GLY A 102 1.20 -15.91 0.09
N PHE A 103 -0.11 -16.14 0.13
CA PHE A 103 -1.08 -15.15 0.63
C PHE A 103 -0.95 -14.92 2.13
N VAL A 104 -0.82 -15.99 2.93
CA VAL A 104 -0.60 -15.88 4.38
C VAL A 104 0.74 -15.18 4.66
N SER A 105 1.80 -15.49 3.93
CA SER A 105 3.10 -14.81 4.08
C SER A 105 3.03 -13.34 3.68
N PHE A 106 2.22 -12.99 2.66
CA PHE A 106 1.95 -11.60 2.29
C PHE A 106 1.21 -10.88 3.42
N LEU A 107 0.10 -11.42 3.92
CA LEU A 107 -0.66 -10.83 5.03
C LEU A 107 0.18 -10.71 6.31
N LEU A 108 0.95 -11.75 6.66
CA LEU A 108 1.88 -11.73 7.79
C LEU A 108 2.99 -10.71 7.56
N GLY A 109 3.50 -10.57 6.32
CA GLY A 109 4.44 -9.52 5.96
C GLY A 109 3.86 -8.12 6.20
N LEU A 110 2.60 -7.89 5.84
CA LEU A 110 1.90 -6.63 6.13
C LEU A 110 1.77 -6.38 7.65
N ILE A 111 1.63 -7.41 8.48
CA ILE A 111 1.47 -7.20 9.93
C ILE A 111 2.83 -7.09 10.64
N ILE A 112 3.80 -7.94 10.28
CA ILE A 112 5.05 -8.15 11.01
C ILE A 112 6.07 -7.08 10.67
N ILE A 113 6.26 -6.73 9.40
CA ILE A 113 7.35 -5.82 8.97
C ILE A 113 7.27 -4.43 9.60
N PRO A 114 6.09 -3.81 9.78
CA PRO A 114 5.96 -2.52 10.49
C PRO A 114 6.39 -2.59 11.95
N LEU A 115 6.20 -3.76 12.59
CA LEU A 115 6.56 -3.95 13.99
C LEU A 115 8.08 -3.97 14.19
N PHE A 116 8.84 -4.34 13.15
CA PHE A 116 10.30 -4.49 13.24
C PHE A 116 11.08 -3.42 12.48
N LYS A 117 10.45 -2.67 11.56
CA LYS A 117 11.13 -1.69 10.70
C LYS A 117 10.47 -0.32 10.81
N HIS A 118 10.89 0.44 11.81
CA HIS A 118 10.66 1.88 11.84
C HIS A 118 11.59 2.55 10.83
N ARG A 119 11.12 2.77 9.59
CA ARG A 119 11.70 3.87 8.82
C ARG A 119 11.22 5.17 9.46
N ASN A 120 12.16 6.06 9.75
CA ASN A 120 11.88 7.43 10.16
C ASN A 120 11.39 8.25 8.96
N THR A 121 10.28 7.82 8.35
CA THR A 121 9.63 8.57 7.28
C THR A 121 8.84 9.70 7.91
N ILE A 122 9.18 10.93 7.56
CA ILE A 122 8.51 12.13 8.08
C ILE A 122 7.36 12.46 7.13
N VAL A 123 6.13 12.26 7.62
CA VAL A 123 4.91 12.57 6.88
C VAL A 123 4.23 13.77 7.51
N PHE A 124 3.92 14.78 6.71
CA PHE A 124 3.09 15.90 7.15
C PHE A 124 1.62 15.58 6.88
N LEU A 125 0.80 15.69 7.93
CA LEU A 125 -0.65 15.55 7.86
C LEU A 125 -1.28 16.77 8.52
N ASP A 126 -2.05 17.55 7.75
CA ASP A 126 -2.72 18.79 8.16
C ASP A 126 -3.37 18.70 9.55
N LYS A 127 -4.18 17.67 9.78
CA LYS A 127 -4.95 17.45 11.01
C LYS A 127 -4.07 17.18 12.23
N CYS A 128 -2.88 16.63 12.03
CA CYS A 128 -1.94 16.27 13.10
C CYS A 128 -0.88 17.35 13.35
N CYS A 129 -0.46 18.05 12.30
CA CYS A 129 0.63 19.02 12.36
C CYS A 129 0.15 20.45 12.60
N ILE A 130 -1.13 20.76 12.33
CA ILE A 130 -1.73 22.07 12.59
C ILE A 130 -2.59 21.98 13.86
N PRO A 131 -2.37 22.83 14.87
CA PRO A 131 -3.22 22.90 16.05
C PRO A 131 -4.70 23.06 15.66
N GLN A 132 -5.56 22.15 16.10
CA GLN A 132 -6.98 22.18 15.75
C GLN A 132 -7.85 22.94 16.76
N ASN A 133 -7.40 23.02 18.02
CA ASN A 133 -8.20 23.52 19.14
C ASN A 133 -7.98 25.00 19.44
N ASP A 134 -6.87 25.58 18.99
CA ASP A 134 -6.57 27.00 19.15
C ASP A 134 -6.77 27.73 17.81
N PRO A 135 -7.77 28.63 17.69
CA PRO A 135 -8.03 29.37 16.46
C PRO A 135 -6.85 30.21 15.97
N ILE A 136 -6.04 30.78 16.88
CA ILE A 136 -4.91 31.66 16.54
C ILE A 136 -3.77 30.81 16.00
N ALA A 137 -3.36 29.77 16.73
CA ALA A 137 -2.33 28.85 16.28
C ALA A 137 -2.75 28.08 15.01
N LYS A 138 -4.04 27.77 14.86
CA LYS A 138 -4.60 27.17 13.65
C LYS A 138 -4.44 28.10 12.44
N ALA A 139 -4.85 29.35 12.57
CA ALA A 139 -4.71 30.34 11.50
C ALA A 139 -3.24 30.55 11.12
N TYR A 140 -2.36 30.59 12.12
CA TYR A 140 -0.92 30.65 11.90
C TYR A 140 -0.39 29.43 11.14
N GLY A 141 -0.72 28.21 11.58
CA GLY A 141 -0.32 26.97 10.90
C GLY A 141 -0.85 26.87 9.46
N ILE A 142 -2.10 27.28 9.22
CA ILE A 142 -2.69 27.35 7.87
C ILE A 142 -1.92 28.34 6.99
N SER A 143 -1.54 29.51 7.53
CA SER A 143 -0.78 30.51 6.77
C SER A 143 0.59 30.00 6.32
N ARG A 144 1.13 28.98 6.99
CA ARG A 144 2.41 28.33 6.68
C ARG A 144 2.29 27.09 5.80
N LEU A 145 1.09 26.71 5.36
CA LEU A 145 0.91 25.47 4.59
C LEU A 145 1.76 25.41 3.32
N ALA A 146 1.89 26.55 2.63
CA ALA A 146 2.73 26.66 1.44
C ALA A 146 4.22 26.43 1.74
N ASP A 147 4.70 26.81 2.93
CA ASP A 147 6.08 26.55 3.36
C ASP A 147 6.31 25.05 3.55
N TYR A 148 5.36 24.32 4.16
CA TYR A 148 5.45 22.86 4.31
C TYR A 148 5.42 22.13 2.97
N LEU A 149 4.52 22.53 2.05
CA LEU A 149 4.48 21.98 0.69
C LEU A 149 5.80 22.21 -0.05
N ARG A 150 6.41 23.39 0.09
CA ARG A 150 7.70 23.71 -0.53
C ARG A 150 8.84 22.83 -0.03
N VAL A 151 8.89 22.52 1.26
CA VAL A 151 9.97 21.68 1.85
C VAL A 151 9.66 20.17 1.83
N SER A 152 8.53 19.78 1.24
CA SER A 152 8.15 18.37 1.07
C SER A 152 8.75 17.80 -0.20
N ASN A 153 9.39 16.63 -0.11
CA ASN A 153 10.02 15.96 -1.24
C ASN A 153 9.00 15.40 -2.24
N LYS A 154 7.84 14.96 -1.73
CA LYS A 154 6.76 14.34 -2.53
C LYS A 154 5.39 14.73 -2.02
N LEU A 155 4.42 14.77 -2.92
CA LEU A 155 3.00 14.90 -2.59
C LEU A 155 2.32 13.54 -2.74
N LEU A 156 1.86 12.96 -1.63
CA LEU A 156 1.09 11.71 -1.64
C LEU A 156 -0.40 12.05 -1.63
N ILE A 157 -1.08 11.79 -2.74
CA ILE A 157 -2.50 12.01 -2.92
C ILE A 157 -3.25 10.69 -2.70
N LEU A 158 -4.08 10.64 -1.66
CA LEU A 158 -5.08 9.59 -1.49
C LEU A 158 -6.32 9.97 -2.29
N TRP A 159 -6.36 9.51 -3.53
CA TRP A 159 -7.36 9.89 -4.50
C TRP A 159 -8.70 9.23 -4.21
N SER A 160 -9.71 10.07 -4.08
CA SER A 160 -11.14 9.72 -4.01
C SER A 160 -11.89 10.51 -5.09
N PRO A 161 -13.12 10.08 -5.48
CA PRO A 161 -13.90 10.76 -6.51
C PRO A 161 -14.11 12.26 -6.26
N ASP A 162 -14.25 12.66 -4.99
CA ASP A 162 -14.49 14.04 -4.57
C ASP A 162 -13.20 14.84 -4.26
N TYR A 163 -12.02 14.29 -4.56
CA TYR A 163 -10.74 14.95 -4.24
C TYR A 163 -10.59 16.31 -4.92
N LEU A 164 -10.89 16.40 -6.24
CA LEU A 164 -10.79 17.65 -6.99
C LEU A 164 -11.97 18.61 -6.74
N GLU A 165 -13.03 18.16 -6.08
CA GLU A 165 -14.15 19.03 -5.67
C GLU A 165 -13.80 19.85 -4.42
N ARG A 166 -12.77 19.42 -3.68
CA ARG A 166 -12.32 20.07 -2.43
C ARG A 166 -11.32 21.15 -2.74
N LEU A 167 -11.70 22.42 -2.51
CA LEU A 167 -10.81 23.58 -2.68
C LEU A 167 -9.45 23.41 -1.97
N TRP A 168 -9.46 22.84 -0.76
CA TRP A 168 -8.25 22.60 0.02
C TRP A 168 -7.28 21.64 -0.68
N CYS A 169 -7.79 20.51 -1.18
CA CYS A 169 -6.99 19.52 -1.91
C CYS A 169 -6.43 20.11 -3.22
N VAL A 170 -7.25 20.87 -3.96
CA VAL A 170 -6.81 21.56 -5.19
C VAL A 170 -5.73 22.60 -4.89
N TYR A 171 -5.88 23.35 -3.79
CA TYR A 171 -4.87 24.30 -3.32
C TYR A 171 -3.54 23.61 -3.03
N GLU A 172 -3.55 22.50 -2.28
CA GLU A 172 -2.34 21.73 -1.95
C GLU A 172 -1.62 21.25 -3.22
N LEU A 173 -2.36 20.66 -4.16
CA LEU A 173 -1.81 20.20 -5.44
C LEU A 173 -1.23 21.36 -6.26
N ALA A 174 -1.97 22.45 -6.42
CA ALA A 174 -1.53 23.60 -7.21
C ALA A 174 -0.28 24.27 -6.60
N VAL A 175 -0.24 24.43 -5.28
CA VAL A 175 0.90 25.01 -4.58
C VAL A 175 2.10 24.07 -4.62
N PHE A 176 1.92 22.75 -4.49
CA PHE A 176 3.00 21.79 -4.63
C PHE A 176 3.64 21.87 -6.03
N LEU A 177 2.81 21.80 -7.08
CA LEU A 177 3.26 21.87 -8.49
C LEU A 177 3.91 23.22 -8.87
N ARG A 178 3.74 24.26 -8.06
CA ARG A 178 4.46 25.53 -8.23
C ARG A 178 5.96 25.39 -7.90
N PHE A 179 6.30 24.52 -6.95
CA PHE A 179 7.67 24.37 -6.45
C PHE A 179 8.34 23.06 -6.91
N HIS A 180 7.54 22.08 -7.34
CA HIS A 180 7.95 20.70 -7.60
C HIS A 180 7.50 20.24 -8.98
N LYS A 181 8.07 19.13 -9.44
CA LYS A 181 7.70 18.52 -10.72
C LYS A 181 6.52 17.55 -10.55
N LYS A 182 5.80 17.29 -11.63
CA LYS A 182 4.64 16.38 -11.61
C LYS A 182 5.02 14.94 -11.23
N GLU A 183 6.25 14.51 -11.50
CA GLU A 183 6.75 13.17 -11.17
C GLU A 183 6.93 12.95 -9.65
N GLU A 184 6.93 14.03 -8.87
CA GLU A 184 7.01 13.99 -7.41
C GLU A 184 5.63 13.87 -6.77
N VAL A 185 4.56 13.86 -7.58
CA VAL A 185 3.19 13.58 -7.16
C VAL A 185 2.92 12.08 -7.28
N ILE A 186 2.62 11.45 -6.14
CA ILE A 186 2.21 10.05 -6.07
C ILE A 186 0.70 10.01 -5.86
N LEU A 187 -0.01 9.38 -6.78
CA LEU A 187 -1.46 9.22 -6.70
C LEU A 187 -1.83 7.79 -6.36
N VAL A 188 -2.60 7.62 -5.28
CA VAL A 188 -3.10 6.32 -4.82
C VAL A 188 -4.61 6.34 -4.87
N ASN A 189 -5.19 5.61 -5.82
CA ASN A 189 -6.64 5.51 -5.98
C ASN A 189 -7.22 4.57 -4.92
N LEU A 190 -8.00 5.12 -3.99
CA LEU A 190 -8.57 4.36 -2.88
C LEU A 190 -9.60 3.31 -3.34
N ASN A 191 -10.41 3.62 -4.36
CA ASN A 191 -11.41 2.69 -4.88
C ASN A 191 -10.74 1.51 -5.61
N HIS A 192 -9.68 1.81 -6.38
CA HIS A 192 -8.89 0.76 -7.04
C HIS A 192 -8.24 -0.14 -5.98
N LEU A 193 -7.65 0.46 -4.93
CA LEU A 193 -7.07 -0.29 -3.83
C LEU A 193 -8.09 -1.20 -3.13
N GLU A 194 -9.27 -0.67 -2.80
CA GLU A 194 -10.38 -1.43 -2.20
C GLU A 194 -10.78 -2.61 -3.08
N LEU A 195 -10.90 -2.39 -4.39
CA LEU A 195 -11.26 -3.42 -5.36
C LEU A 195 -10.19 -4.50 -5.47
N CYS A 196 -8.91 -4.13 -5.58
CA CYS A 196 -7.80 -5.09 -5.61
C CYS A 196 -7.77 -5.95 -4.35
N MET A 197 -7.90 -5.33 -3.18
CA MET A 197 -7.90 -6.05 -1.91
C MET A 197 -9.12 -6.97 -1.79
N SER A 198 -10.30 -6.51 -2.23
CA SER A 198 -11.51 -7.32 -2.25
C SER A 198 -11.38 -8.52 -3.18
N LEU A 199 -10.83 -8.33 -4.39
CA LEU A 199 -10.57 -9.42 -5.33
C LEU A 199 -9.55 -10.42 -4.77
N MET A 200 -8.47 -9.95 -4.13
CA MET A 200 -7.49 -10.85 -3.50
C MET A 200 -8.11 -11.69 -2.39
N ILE A 201 -9.01 -11.12 -1.58
CA ILE A 201 -9.73 -11.84 -0.53
C ILE A 201 -10.70 -12.85 -1.15
N VAL A 202 -11.52 -12.43 -2.12
CA VAL A 202 -12.50 -13.30 -2.78
C VAL A 202 -11.81 -14.44 -3.52
N GLN A 203 -10.71 -14.16 -4.23
CA GLN A 203 -9.90 -15.18 -4.88
C GLN A 203 -9.38 -16.18 -3.84
N SER A 204 -8.79 -15.70 -2.75
CA SER A 204 -8.29 -16.57 -1.68
C SER A 204 -9.39 -17.45 -1.08
N PHE A 205 -10.57 -16.88 -0.81
CA PHE A 205 -11.72 -17.62 -0.28
C PHE A 205 -12.28 -18.63 -1.29
N SER A 206 -12.37 -18.26 -2.57
CA SER A 206 -12.83 -19.13 -3.66
C SER A 206 -11.90 -20.33 -3.81
N ILE A 207 -10.59 -20.09 -3.80
CA ILE A 207 -9.55 -21.14 -3.83
C ILE A 207 -9.74 -22.09 -2.65
N VAL A 208 -9.81 -21.58 -1.41
CA VAL A 208 -10.01 -22.41 -0.21
C VAL A 208 -11.31 -23.22 -0.31
N THR A 209 -12.41 -22.60 -0.73
CA THR A 209 -13.72 -23.27 -0.84
C THR A 209 -13.72 -24.39 -1.88
N LEU A 210 -13.18 -24.13 -3.09
CA LEU A 210 -13.08 -25.14 -4.14
C LEU A 210 -12.23 -26.34 -3.69
N LEU A 211 -11.18 -26.07 -2.91
CA LEU A 211 -10.28 -27.09 -2.38
C LEU A 211 -10.91 -27.91 -1.25
N LEU A 212 -11.85 -27.35 -0.49
CA LEU A 212 -12.63 -28.07 0.53
C LEU A 212 -13.75 -28.92 -0.08
N ILE A 213 -14.39 -28.45 -1.17
CA ILE A 213 -15.56 -29.12 -1.77
C ILE A 213 -15.16 -30.20 -2.78
N GLU A 214 -14.18 -29.94 -3.65
CA GLU A 214 -13.74 -30.90 -4.67
C GLU A 214 -12.20 -30.98 -4.75
N PRO A 215 -11.53 -31.67 -3.80
CA PRO A 215 -10.08 -31.82 -3.79
C PRO A 215 -9.52 -32.58 -5.02
N TRP A 216 -10.39 -33.12 -5.88
CA TRP A 216 -10.03 -33.96 -7.03
C TRP A 216 -10.17 -33.26 -8.40
N LYS A 217 -10.65 -31.99 -8.47
CA LYS A 217 -10.86 -31.24 -9.74
C LYS A 217 -10.11 -29.89 -9.78
N PRO A 218 -8.78 -29.89 -9.95
CA PRO A 218 -7.97 -28.67 -9.93
C PRO A 218 -8.17 -27.77 -11.17
N ASP A 219 -8.64 -28.30 -12.29
CA ASP A 219 -8.86 -27.53 -13.52
C ASP A 219 -9.84 -26.37 -13.30
N LEU A 220 -10.86 -26.58 -12.44
CA LEU A 220 -11.83 -25.55 -12.07
C LEU A 220 -11.18 -24.41 -11.27
N VAL A 221 -10.19 -24.73 -10.41
CA VAL A 221 -9.43 -23.75 -9.64
C VAL A 221 -8.60 -22.87 -10.56
N TYR A 222 -7.91 -23.45 -11.54
CA TYR A 222 -7.11 -22.68 -12.51
C TYR A 222 -7.97 -21.78 -13.39
N ILE A 223 -9.17 -22.23 -13.80
CA ILE A 223 -10.11 -21.41 -14.56
C ILE A 223 -10.57 -20.21 -13.72
N VAL A 224 -10.96 -20.43 -12.47
CA VAL A 224 -11.39 -19.36 -11.56
C VAL A 224 -10.24 -18.38 -11.27
N CYS A 225 -9.04 -18.88 -10.98
CA CYS A 225 -7.84 -18.04 -10.83
C CYS A 225 -7.52 -17.25 -12.11
N GLY A 226 -7.63 -17.88 -13.29
CA GLY A 226 -7.41 -17.23 -14.58
C GLY A 226 -8.40 -16.09 -14.82
N ILE A 227 -9.67 -16.28 -14.49
CA ILE A 227 -10.70 -15.23 -14.57
C ILE A 227 -10.33 -14.05 -13.66
N TYR A 228 -9.92 -14.29 -12.41
CA TYR A 228 -9.51 -13.22 -11.50
C TYR A 228 -8.25 -12.49 -11.98
N VAL A 229 -7.26 -13.20 -12.53
CA VAL A 229 -6.04 -12.59 -13.08
C VAL A 229 -6.35 -11.72 -14.30
N VAL A 230 -7.24 -12.19 -15.20
CA VAL A 230 -7.68 -11.41 -16.36
C VAL A 230 -8.44 -10.16 -15.93
N ILE A 231 -9.37 -10.31 -14.97
CA ILE A 231 -10.10 -9.19 -14.38
C ILE A 231 -9.13 -8.18 -13.74
N PHE A 232 -8.13 -8.64 -12.99
CA PHE A 232 -7.13 -7.79 -12.35
C PHE A 232 -6.23 -7.10 -13.38
N TYR A 233 -5.76 -7.81 -14.41
CA TYR A 233 -4.92 -7.25 -15.47
C TYR A 233 -5.66 -6.16 -16.27
N HIS A 234 -6.95 -6.34 -16.55
CA HIS A 234 -7.76 -5.33 -17.23
C HIS A 234 -8.08 -4.10 -16.37
N MET A 235 -7.80 -4.15 -15.07
CA MET A 235 -8.03 -3.03 -14.16
C MET A 235 -6.78 -2.21 -13.84
N LEU A 236 -5.58 -2.76 -14.07
CA LEU A 236 -4.29 -2.05 -14.01
C LEU A 236 -4.09 -1.13 -15.22
#